data_AF-A0A8I1TKQ5-F1
#
_entry.id   AF-A0A8I1TKQ5-F1
#
_cell.length_a   1.000
_cell.length_b   1.000
_cell.length_c   1.000
_cell.angle_alpha   90.00
_cell.angle_beta   90.00
_cell.angle_gamma   90.00
#
_symmetry.space_group_name_H-M   'P 1'
#
loop_
_entity.id
_entity.type
_entity.pdbx_description
1 polymer ?
#
loop_
_entity_poly.entity_id
_entity_poly.type
_entity_poly.pdbx_seq_one_letter_code
_entity_poly.pdbx_strand_id
1 'polypeptide(L)'
;MAEFTAKGFAGARIDAVAERAGVNVRSIYQHFESKAALFDAVLGDSVRHRHEHLVEAMAGLLDGSGDPATLFPLFRGVLADNPGWVRLMAWKELSEDLDADVDDFFASDDRRRLYRDEIALLDAGHDRGHLPDGLDSDLLVLALTALAAFPWFVRPLTMLLTGQRPESPEFLARYDAFLHALGRAITGSTGGSAPVTTTDDPVDPRAHRRLRLLGRALDRAGLAGAYGHCSIRLDAHRFLVTPPHPLRVLTTQPGVVVALDGPLPDRVGPEVVLDRELYRRRPDVGTVCTLDAAPTGALPAAGGPAVLHGGDESPADPAGAAALAAALGARAVLVRPGHATVVAAADPAAALALAEEPGGAYGVDPARAQRLWEYRTFGDPEAEPIV
;
A
#
# COMPACT_ATOMS: atom_id res chain seq x y z
N MET A 1 4.66 -13.06 28.67
CA MET A 1 4.10 -12.41 27.46
C MET A 1 4.12 -13.31 26.22
N ALA A 2 5.29 -13.77 25.76
CA ALA A 2 5.45 -14.51 24.48
C ALA A 2 4.49 -15.71 24.28
N GLU A 3 4.30 -16.56 25.29
CA GLU A 3 3.43 -17.74 25.19
C GLU A 3 1.96 -17.36 24.98
N PHE A 4 1.44 -16.42 25.79
CA PHE A 4 0.08 -15.91 25.66
C PHE A 4 -0.14 -15.18 24.33
N THR A 5 0.87 -14.45 23.85
CA THR A 5 0.79 -13.74 22.57
C THR A 5 0.68 -14.71 21.39
N ALA A 6 1.46 -15.80 21.42
CA ALA A 6 1.45 -16.80 20.35
C ALA A 6 0.19 -17.68 20.36
N LYS A 7 -0.27 -18.11 21.54
CA LYS A 7 -1.32 -19.14 21.68
C LYS A 7 -2.66 -18.61 22.19
N GLY A 8 -2.75 -17.33 22.55
CA GLY A 8 -3.92 -16.73 23.19
C GLY A 8 -4.11 -17.23 24.62
N PHE A 9 -5.11 -16.69 25.32
CA PHE A 9 -5.40 -17.11 26.70
C PHE A 9 -5.73 -18.61 26.78
N ALA A 10 -6.67 -19.11 25.97
CA ALA A 10 -7.09 -20.51 26.01
C ALA A 10 -5.93 -21.48 25.66
N GLY A 11 -5.14 -21.18 24.63
CA GLY A 11 -4.10 -22.07 24.12
C GLY A 11 -2.78 -22.04 24.89
N ALA A 12 -2.49 -20.99 25.67
CA ALA A 12 -1.25 -20.89 26.42
C ALA A 12 -1.18 -21.95 27.54
N ARG A 13 -0.03 -22.59 27.71
CA ARG A 13 0.19 -23.56 28.79
C ARG A 13 1.08 -22.98 29.88
N ILE A 14 0.67 -23.11 31.14
CA ILE A 14 1.48 -22.63 32.28
C ILE A 14 2.83 -23.35 32.33
N ASP A 15 2.88 -24.63 31.97
CA ASP A 15 4.14 -25.39 31.87
C ASP A 15 5.11 -24.72 30.88
N ALA A 16 4.62 -24.31 29.72
CA ALA A 16 5.42 -23.63 28.70
C ALA A 16 5.82 -22.21 29.15
N VAL A 17 4.97 -21.51 29.91
CA VAL A 17 5.34 -20.23 30.52
C VAL A 17 6.49 -20.43 31.51
N ALA A 18 6.40 -21.44 32.38
CA ALA A 18 7.42 -21.75 33.37
C ALA A 18 8.76 -22.10 32.72
N GLU A 19 8.73 -22.97 31.70
CA GLU A 19 9.91 -23.35 30.91
C GLU A 19 10.59 -22.12 30.30
N ARG A 20 9.82 -21.25 29.62
CA ARG A 20 10.36 -20.04 28.98
C ARG A 20 10.89 -19.01 29.98
N ALA A 21 10.29 -18.93 31.17
CA ALA A 21 10.72 -18.04 32.23
C ALA A 21 11.86 -18.63 33.07
N GLY A 22 12.28 -19.87 32.84
CA GLY A 22 13.31 -20.54 33.64
C GLY A 22 12.90 -20.78 35.09
N VAL A 23 11.61 -20.85 35.37
CA VAL A 23 11.05 -21.05 36.71
C VAL A 23 10.27 -22.36 36.77
N ASN A 24 10.04 -22.88 37.97
CA ASN A 24 9.13 -24.01 38.14
C ASN A 24 7.67 -23.52 38.18
N VAL A 25 6.73 -24.36 37.75
CA VAL A 25 5.29 -24.04 37.71
C VAL A 25 4.74 -23.67 39.10
N ARG A 26 5.25 -24.30 40.16
CA ARG A 26 4.82 -24.01 41.55
C ARG A 26 5.15 -22.58 41.97
N SER A 27 6.30 -22.04 41.55
CA SER A 27 6.71 -20.66 41.82
C SER A 27 5.81 -19.64 41.12
N ILE A 28 5.26 -19.96 39.96
CA ILE A 28 4.25 -19.12 39.31
C ILE A 28 2.98 -19.06 40.17
N TYR A 29 2.45 -20.21 40.59
CA TYR A 29 1.24 -20.27 41.40
C TYR A 29 1.41 -19.72 42.84
N GLN A 30 2.64 -19.50 43.30
CA GLN A 30 2.90 -18.77 44.55
C GLN A 30 2.65 -17.27 44.42
N HIS A 31 2.80 -16.71 43.22
CA HIS A 31 2.64 -15.27 42.96
C HIS A 31 1.30 -14.95 42.29
N PHE A 32 0.74 -15.91 41.56
CA PHE A 32 -0.51 -15.73 40.82
C PHE A 32 -1.48 -16.84 41.16
N GLU A 33 -2.64 -16.47 41.69
CA GLU A 33 -3.67 -17.41 42.16
C GLU A 33 -4.23 -18.28 41.03
N SER A 34 -4.15 -17.79 39.78
CA SER A 34 -4.64 -18.51 38.61
C SER A 34 -3.89 -18.10 37.34
N LYS A 35 -4.11 -18.87 36.27
CA LYS A 35 -3.67 -18.50 34.91
C LYS A 35 -4.29 -17.17 34.45
N ALA A 36 -5.51 -16.86 34.89
CA ALA A 36 -6.17 -15.57 34.63
C ALA A 36 -5.43 -14.42 35.34
N ALA A 37 -5.15 -14.56 36.64
CA ALA A 37 -4.39 -13.57 37.39
C ALA A 37 -2.98 -13.33 36.81
N LEU A 38 -2.29 -14.39 36.38
CA LEU A 38 -1.02 -14.26 35.66
C LEU A 38 -1.19 -13.53 34.32
N PHE A 39 -2.24 -13.86 33.56
CA PHE A 39 -2.52 -13.23 32.28
C PHE A 39 -2.80 -11.72 32.44
N ASP A 40 -3.62 -11.34 33.41
CA ASP A 40 -3.94 -9.94 33.70
C ASP A 40 -2.70 -9.16 34.18
N ALA A 41 -1.87 -9.77 35.03
CA ALA A 41 -0.61 -9.16 35.47
C ALA A 41 0.35 -8.91 34.29
N VAL A 42 0.49 -9.89 33.39
CA VAL A 42 1.31 -9.76 32.17
C VAL A 42 0.75 -8.69 31.23
N LEU A 43 -0.57 -8.58 31.13
CA LEU A 43 -1.22 -7.57 30.30
C LEU A 43 -1.03 -6.17 30.87
N GLY A 44 -1.21 -6.01 32.18
CA GLY A 44 -1.02 -4.75 32.90
C GLY A 44 0.42 -4.23 32.79
N ASP A 45 1.41 -5.10 33.01
CA ASP A 45 2.83 -4.78 32.86
C ASP A 45 3.16 -4.33 31.42
N SER A 46 2.66 -5.06 30.43
CA SER A 46 2.86 -4.70 29.02
C SER A 46 2.22 -3.38 28.63
N VAL A 47 1.03 -3.06 29.17
CA VAL A 47 0.36 -1.77 28.93
C VAL A 47 1.16 -0.63 29.54
N ARG A 48 1.65 -0.81 30.77
CA ARG A 48 2.46 0.18 31.49
C ARG A 48 3.75 0.50 30.74
N HIS A 49 4.52 -0.53 30.38
CA HIS A 49 5.78 -0.35 29.66
C HIS A 49 5.58 0.37 28.31
N ARG A 50 4.55 -0.03 27.55
CA ARG A 50 4.18 0.63 26.29
C ARG A 50 3.84 2.10 26.49
N HIS A 51 3.06 2.39 27.53
CA HIS A 51 2.66 3.75 27.85
C HIS A 51 3.84 4.63 28.27
N GLU A 52 4.74 4.14 29.11
CA GLU A 52 5.96 4.86 29.51
C GLU A 52 6.79 5.27 28.29
N HIS A 53 6.99 4.35 27.34
CA HIS A 53 7.67 4.64 26.08
C HIS A 53 6.91 5.64 25.20
N LEU A 54 5.57 5.55 25.15
CA LEU A 54 4.74 6.46 24.37
C LEU A 54 4.81 7.89 24.91
N VAL A 55 4.64 8.06 26.22
CA VAL A 55 4.69 9.37 26.89
C VAL A 55 6.06 10.01 26.75
N GLU A 56 7.14 9.25 26.94
CA GLU A 56 8.50 9.76 26.75
C GLU A 56 8.70 10.26 25.32
N ALA A 57 8.28 9.48 24.33
CA ALA A 57 8.41 9.84 22.92
C ALA A 57 7.52 11.05 22.54
N MET A 58 6.29 11.10 23.05
CA MET A 58 5.36 12.22 22.83
C MET A 58 5.87 13.51 23.46
N ALA A 59 6.35 13.46 24.70
CA ALA A 59 6.92 14.61 25.38
C ALA A 59 8.14 15.16 24.61
N GLY A 60 9.05 14.29 24.19
CA GLY A 60 10.21 14.69 23.37
C GLY A 60 9.82 15.32 22.03
N LEU A 61 8.75 14.83 21.40
CA LEU A 61 8.23 15.39 20.14
C LEU A 61 7.55 16.75 20.35
N LEU A 62 6.71 16.88 21.38
CA LEU A 62 5.85 18.04 21.60
C LEU A 62 6.55 19.19 22.34
N ASP A 63 7.54 18.91 23.17
CA ASP A 63 8.36 19.93 23.84
C ASP A 63 9.53 20.41 22.95
N GLY A 64 9.85 19.68 21.88
CA GLY A 64 10.88 20.04 20.90
C GLY A 64 10.34 20.82 19.69
N SER A 65 11.21 21.12 18.73
CA SER A 65 10.84 21.66 17.40
C SER A 65 10.44 20.54 16.42
N GLY A 66 9.89 19.43 16.93
CA GLY A 66 9.52 18.28 16.12
C GLY A 66 8.32 18.56 15.24
N ASP A 67 8.20 17.87 14.10
CA ASP A 67 7.00 17.94 13.26
C ASP A 67 5.84 17.20 13.95
N PRO A 68 4.75 17.88 14.33
CA PRO A 68 3.58 17.24 14.98
C PRO A 68 2.97 16.11 14.14
N ALA A 69 3.17 16.12 12.82
CA ALA A 69 2.75 15.01 11.96
C ALA A 69 3.44 13.67 12.29
N THR A 70 4.52 13.69 13.07
CA THR A 70 5.24 12.50 13.54
C THR A 70 4.47 11.76 14.65
N LEU A 71 3.46 12.37 15.27
CA LEU A 71 2.61 11.69 16.28
C LEU A 71 1.99 10.40 15.73
N PHE A 72 1.51 10.42 14.49
CA PHE A 72 0.85 9.27 13.86
C PHE A 72 1.78 8.06 13.68
N PRO A 73 2.95 8.18 13.00
CA PRO A 73 3.90 7.07 12.90
C PRO A 73 4.52 6.69 14.26
N LEU A 74 4.62 7.63 15.22
CA LEU A 74 5.10 7.35 16.58
C LEU A 74 4.16 6.38 17.31
N PHE A 75 2.85 6.65 17.35
CA PHE A 75 1.86 5.73 17.93
C PHE A 75 1.95 4.34 17.28
N ARG A 76 2.05 4.29 15.95
CA ARG A 76 2.21 3.02 15.24
C ARG A 76 3.54 2.33 15.57
N GLY A 77 4.64 3.06 15.75
CA GLY A 77 5.94 2.57 16.20
C GLY A 77 5.81 1.80 17.51
N VAL A 78 5.29 2.48 18.52
CA VAL A 78 5.12 1.94 19.87
C VAL A 78 4.19 0.72 19.90
N LEU A 79 3.12 0.69 19.08
CA LEU A 79 2.23 -0.47 19.00
C LEU A 79 2.81 -1.65 18.19
N ALA A 80 3.62 -1.38 17.15
CA ALA A 80 4.13 -2.42 16.25
C ALA A 80 5.28 -3.24 16.82
N ASP A 81 5.97 -2.75 17.87
CA ASP A 81 7.02 -3.53 18.55
C ASP A 81 6.48 -4.78 19.25
N ASN A 82 5.15 -4.90 19.38
CA ASN A 82 4.49 -6.07 19.92
C ASN A 82 3.15 -6.37 19.19
N PRO A 83 3.17 -6.80 17.91
CA PRO A 83 1.95 -6.93 17.11
C PRO A 83 1.00 -8.00 17.65
N GLY A 84 1.55 -8.99 18.36
CA GLY A 84 0.74 -10.00 19.02
C GLY A 84 0.06 -9.51 20.31
N TRP A 85 0.49 -8.38 20.89
CA TRP A 85 -0.22 -7.71 22.00
C TRP A 85 -1.57 -7.13 21.55
N VAL A 86 -1.65 -6.58 20.32
CA VAL A 86 -2.93 -6.09 19.77
C VAL A 86 -3.96 -7.22 19.70
N ARG A 87 -3.51 -8.41 19.29
CA ARG A 87 -4.37 -9.61 19.25
C ARG A 87 -4.72 -10.12 20.65
N LEU A 88 -3.78 -10.01 21.59
CA LEU A 88 -3.99 -10.38 23.00
C LEU A 88 -5.08 -9.51 23.64
N MET A 89 -5.03 -8.19 23.42
CA MET A 89 -6.06 -7.24 23.84
C MET A 89 -7.41 -7.55 23.19
N ALA A 90 -7.41 -7.76 21.87
CA ALA A 90 -8.62 -8.12 21.11
C ALA A 90 -9.29 -9.38 21.66
N TRP A 91 -8.51 -10.40 22.02
CA TRP A 91 -9.04 -11.64 22.60
C TRP A 91 -9.65 -11.42 23.98
N LYS A 92 -9.04 -10.57 24.82
CA LYS A 92 -9.61 -10.21 26.14
C LYS A 92 -10.95 -9.49 25.94
N GLU A 93 -10.99 -8.45 25.11
CA GLU A 93 -12.19 -7.67 24.78
C GLU A 93 -13.33 -8.54 24.22
N LEU A 94 -13.03 -9.50 23.35
CA LEU A 94 -14.03 -10.41 22.77
C LEU A 94 -14.45 -11.54 23.72
N SER A 95 -13.70 -11.79 24.80
CA SER A 95 -13.94 -12.89 25.74
C SER A 95 -14.65 -12.46 27.02
N GLU A 96 -14.66 -11.16 27.31
CA GLU A 96 -15.32 -10.58 28.49
C GLU A 96 -16.77 -10.19 28.15
N ASP A 97 -17.64 -10.25 29.16
CA ASP A 97 -19.03 -9.81 29.04
C ASP A 97 -19.03 -8.30 28.75
N LEU A 98 -19.63 -7.85 27.64
CA LEU A 98 -19.63 -6.44 27.25
C LEU A 98 -20.35 -5.54 28.27
N ASP A 99 -21.15 -6.16 29.15
CA ASP A 99 -21.87 -5.54 30.26
C ASP A 99 -21.12 -5.66 31.61
N ALA A 100 -19.94 -6.30 31.65
CA ALA A 100 -19.07 -6.22 32.81
C ALA A 100 -18.61 -4.77 32.96
N ASP A 101 -18.82 -4.19 34.15
CA ASP A 101 -18.57 -2.78 34.44
C ASP A 101 -17.25 -2.33 33.82
N VAL A 102 -17.28 -1.23 33.04
CA VAL A 102 -16.07 -0.57 32.50
C VAL A 102 -15.05 -0.32 33.62
N ASP A 103 -15.54 -0.20 34.86
CA ASP A 103 -14.72 -0.14 36.06
C ASP A 103 -13.81 -1.36 36.23
N ASP A 104 -14.18 -2.59 35.88
CA ASP A 104 -13.36 -3.80 36.07
C ASP A 104 -12.25 -3.95 35.00
N PHE A 105 -12.52 -3.51 33.76
CA PHE A 105 -11.53 -3.48 32.67
C PHE A 105 -10.41 -2.45 32.91
N PHE A 106 -10.77 -1.33 33.56
CA PHE A 106 -9.89 -0.21 33.90
C PHE A 106 -9.57 -0.10 35.40
N ALA A 107 -9.92 -1.12 36.22
CA ALA A 107 -9.93 -1.05 37.69
C ALA A 107 -8.58 -0.79 38.35
N SER A 108 -7.46 -1.00 37.64
CA SER A 108 -6.20 -0.50 38.17
C SER A 108 -6.15 1.02 37.96
N ASP A 109 -6.21 1.78 39.06
CA ASP A 109 -6.00 3.24 39.08
C ASP A 109 -4.83 3.69 38.18
N ASP A 110 -3.82 2.83 38.05
CA ASP A 110 -2.70 2.96 37.12
C ASP A 110 -3.14 3.22 35.68
N ARG A 111 -4.03 2.42 35.07
CA ARG A 111 -4.39 2.53 33.64
C ARG A 111 -5.14 3.81 33.31
N ARG A 112 -6.05 4.25 34.19
CA ARG A 112 -6.74 5.54 34.03
C ARG A 112 -5.76 6.70 34.07
N ARG A 113 -4.74 6.60 34.93
CA ARG A 113 -3.66 7.58 35.01
C ARG A 113 -2.83 7.59 33.71
N LEU A 114 -2.48 6.41 33.17
CA LEU A 114 -1.75 6.31 31.90
C LEU A 114 -2.47 7.10 30.78
N TYR A 115 -3.71 6.76 30.43
CA TYR A 115 -4.39 7.47 29.33
C TYR A 115 -4.62 8.97 29.61
N ARG A 116 -4.75 9.37 30.87
CA ARG A 116 -4.83 10.79 31.24
C ARG A 116 -3.53 11.55 30.97
N ASP A 117 -2.37 10.91 31.19
CA ASP A 117 -1.07 11.51 30.92
C ASP A 117 -0.85 11.70 29.40
N GLU A 118 -1.30 10.76 28.56
CA GLU A 118 -1.32 10.91 27.09
C GLU A 118 -2.20 12.09 26.63
N ILE A 119 -3.42 12.18 27.17
CA ILE A 119 -4.38 13.26 26.86
C ILE A 119 -3.80 14.62 27.27
N ALA A 120 -3.23 14.72 28.48
CA ALA A 120 -2.65 15.96 28.98
C ALA A 120 -1.47 16.47 28.12
N LEU A 121 -0.68 15.56 27.53
CA LEU A 121 0.38 15.94 26.60
C LEU A 121 -0.19 16.54 25.30
N LEU A 122 -1.26 15.96 24.76
CA LEU A 122 -1.93 16.50 23.57
C LEU A 122 -2.61 17.83 23.85
N ASP A 123 -3.25 17.99 25.02
CA ASP A 123 -3.80 19.27 25.47
C ASP A 123 -2.72 20.35 25.53
N ALA A 124 -1.56 20.03 26.13
CA ALA A 124 -0.42 20.94 26.14
C ALA A 124 0.15 21.20 24.73
N GLY A 125 -0.03 20.29 23.77
CA GLY A 125 0.28 20.49 22.36
C GLY A 125 -0.68 21.47 21.67
N HIS A 126 -1.98 21.40 21.99
CA HIS A 126 -2.99 22.39 21.55
C HIS A 126 -2.68 23.78 22.11
N ASP A 127 -2.39 23.89 23.42
CA ASP A 127 -2.07 25.17 24.07
C ASP A 127 -0.85 25.89 23.44
N ARG A 128 0.07 25.12 22.84
CA ARG A 128 1.24 25.62 22.12
C ARG A 128 1.01 25.85 20.63
N GLY A 129 -0.16 25.49 20.10
CA GLY A 129 -0.51 25.61 18.69
C GLY A 129 0.17 24.60 17.78
N HIS A 130 0.67 23.48 18.32
CA HIS A 130 1.26 22.39 17.54
C HIS A 130 0.21 21.48 16.89
N LEU A 131 -1.00 21.49 17.43
CA LEU A 131 -2.14 20.72 16.96
C LEU A 131 -3.31 21.66 16.60
N PRO A 132 -4.13 21.32 15.59
CA PRO A 132 -5.27 22.14 15.20
C PRO A 132 -6.35 22.23 16.28
N ASP A 133 -7.01 23.39 16.34
CA ASP A 133 -8.26 23.52 17.09
C ASP A 133 -9.35 22.59 16.55
N GLY A 134 -10.17 22.04 17.44
CA GLY A 134 -11.33 21.18 17.09
C GLY A 134 -11.04 19.68 17.03
N LEU A 135 -9.83 19.24 17.40
CA LEU A 135 -9.54 17.84 17.69
C LEU A 135 -9.54 17.63 19.20
N ASP A 136 -10.56 16.99 19.75
CA ASP A 136 -10.56 16.65 21.17
C ASP A 136 -9.44 15.63 21.45
N SER A 137 -8.60 15.90 22.45
CA SER A 137 -7.38 15.12 22.73
C SER A 137 -7.66 13.65 23.05
N ASP A 138 -8.76 13.37 23.76
CA ASP A 138 -9.20 12.00 24.08
C ASP A 138 -9.63 11.22 22.83
N LEU A 139 -10.41 11.85 21.94
CA LEU A 139 -10.79 11.29 20.66
C LEU A 139 -9.58 11.13 19.72
N LEU A 140 -8.59 12.01 19.83
CA LEU A 140 -7.34 11.91 19.08
C LEU A 140 -6.51 10.71 19.54
N VAL A 141 -6.35 10.47 20.85
CA VAL A 141 -5.70 9.25 21.37
C VAL A 141 -6.42 8.00 20.87
N LEU A 142 -7.75 7.99 20.89
CA LEU A 142 -8.55 6.88 20.38
C LEU A 142 -8.30 6.64 18.90
N ALA A 143 -8.35 7.69 18.08
CA ALA A 143 -8.12 7.60 16.64
C ALA A 143 -6.70 7.14 16.30
N LEU A 144 -5.68 7.67 16.99
CA LEU A 144 -4.28 7.28 16.83
C LEU A 144 -4.07 5.81 17.20
N THR A 145 -4.65 5.37 18.31
CA THR A 145 -4.60 3.96 18.74
C THR A 145 -5.30 3.05 17.74
N ALA A 146 -6.47 3.45 17.24
CA ALA A 146 -7.22 2.68 16.25
C ALA A 146 -6.43 2.55 14.94
N LEU A 147 -5.89 3.64 14.41
CA LEU A 147 -5.03 3.62 13.21
C LEU A 147 -3.82 2.71 13.44
N ALA A 148 -3.12 2.89 14.56
CA ALA A 148 -1.95 2.08 14.90
C ALA A 148 -2.27 0.58 15.03
N ALA A 149 -3.39 0.18 15.62
CA ALA A 149 -3.70 -1.22 15.92
C ALA A 149 -4.44 -1.95 14.78
N PHE A 150 -5.27 -1.24 14.01
CA PHE A 150 -6.21 -1.83 13.06
C PHE A 150 -5.60 -2.82 12.06
N PRO A 151 -4.41 -2.55 11.46
CA PRO A 151 -3.83 -3.46 10.48
C PRO A 151 -3.65 -4.90 11.00
N TRP A 152 -3.37 -5.06 12.29
CA TRP A 152 -3.20 -6.34 12.98
C TRP A 152 -4.51 -6.89 13.53
N PHE A 153 -5.43 -6.01 13.95
CA PHE A 153 -6.74 -6.39 14.45
C PHE A 153 -7.61 -7.05 13.35
N VAL A 154 -7.67 -6.45 12.15
CA VAL A 154 -8.46 -6.96 11.02
C VAL A 154 -7.57 -7.43 9.88
N ARG A 155 -6.61 -8.31 10.20
CA ARG A 155 -5.59 -8.78 9.25
C ARG A 155 -6.11 -9.23 7.88
N PRO A 156 -7.20 -10.01 7.75
CA PRO A 156 -7.73 -10.38 6.44
C PRO A 156 -8.15 -9.18 5.58
N LEU A 157 -8.80 -8.18 6.19
CA LEU A 157 -9.21 -6.97 5.50
C LEU A 157 -8.00 -6.12 5.10
N THR A 158 -7.00 -5.98 5.99
CA THR A 158 -5.73 -5.33 5.66
C THR A 158 -5.08 -5.97 4.44
N MET A 159 -4.96 -7.29 4.44
CA MET A 159 -4.38 -8.03 3.32
C MET A 159 -5.21 -7.87 2.04
N LEU A 160 -6.53 -7.92 2.13
CA LEU A 160 -7.44 -7.73 1.00
C LEU A 160 -7.26 -6.35 0.36
N LEU A 161 -7.27 -5.29 1.17
CA LEU A 161 -7.19 -3.91 0.69
C LEU A 161 -5.80 -3.55 0.16
N THR A 162 -4.76 -4.09 0.79
CA THR A 162 -3.39 -3.62 0.57
C THR A 162 -2.51 -4.58 -0.21
N GLY A 163 -2.88 -5.86 -0.29
CA GLY A 163 -2.06 -6.93 -0.87
C GLY A 163 -0.82 -7.29 -0.04
N GLN A 164 -0.70 -6.78 1.19
CA GLN A 164 0.45 -6.98 2.07
C GLN A 164 0.04 -7.51 3.44
N ARG A 165 0.95 -8.25 4.08
CA ARG A 165 0.83 -8.60 5.49
C ARG A 165 1.20 -7.38 6.34
N PRO A 166 0.47 -7.09 7.42
CA PRO A 166 0.76 -5.94 8.28
C PRO A 166 2.14 -6.01 8.94
N GLU A 167 2.71 -7.22 9.08
CA GLU A 167 4.06 -7.43 9.61
C GLU A 167 5.18 -7.25 8.56
N SER A 168 4.87 -7.03 7.29
CA SER A 168 5.90 -6.93 6.24
C SER A 168 6.62 -5.57 6.30
N PRO A 169 7.97 -5.54 6.13
CA PRO A 169 8.72 -4.28 6.15
C PRO A 169 8.21 -3.26 5.11
N GLU A 170 7.75 -3.74 3.96
CA GLU A 170 7.22 -2.90 2.89
C GLU A 170 5.86 -2.27 3.25
N PHE A 171 5.02 -3.00 3.99
CA PHE A 171 3.77 -2.45 4.52
C PHE A 171 4.06 -1.39 5.57
N LEU A 172 4.92 -1.70 6.54
CA LEU A 172 5.27 -0.81 7.65
C LEU A 172 5.82 0.52 7.13
N ALA A 173 6.80 0.48 6.23
CA ALA A 173 7.38 1.69 5.64
C ALA A 173 6.33 2.52 4.89
N ARG A 174 5.44 1.87 4.12
CA ARG A 174 4.37 2.56 3.39
C ARG A 174 3.31 3.13 4.33
N TYR A 175 3.00 2.42 5.41
CA TYR A 175 2.00 2.83 6.37
C TYR A 175 2.52 4.00 7.23
N ASP A 176 3.79 3.99 7.62
CA ASP A 176 4.45 5.14 8.26
C ASP A 176 4.42 6.38 7.39
N ALA A 177 4.79 6.25 6.11
CA ALA A 177 4.73 7.37 5.17
C ALA A 177 3.29 7.91 5.01
N PHE A 178 2.30 7.01 4.97
CA PHE A 178 0.88 7.39 4.92
C PHE A 178 0.41 8.11 6.19
N LEU A 179 0.73 7.57 7.37
CA LEU A 179 0.39 8.14 8.66
C LEU A 179 1.02 9.53 8.86
N HIS A 180 2.27 9.69 8.46
CA HIS A 180 2.94 10.99 8.50
C HIS A 180 2.32 12.00 7.52
N ALA A 181 1.97 11.58 6.30
CA ALA A 181 1.26 12.44 5.33
C ALA A 181 -0.14 12.83 5.83
N LEU A 182 -0.87 11.91 6.47
CA LEU A 182 -2.15 12.17 7.11
C LEU A 182 -1.98 13.18 8.25
N GLY A 183 -0.96 13.01 9.08
CA GLY A 183 -0.60 13.95 10.14
C GLY A 183 -0.40 15.37 9.61
N ARG A 184 0.43 15.56 8.58
CA ARG A 184 0.66 16.89 7.98
C ARG A 184 -0.60 17.53 7.40
N ALA A 185 -1.46 16.72 6.79
CA ALA A 185 -2.72 17.19 6.24
C ALA A 185 -3.68 17.66 7.33
N ILE A 186 -3.70 16.97 8.47
CA ILE A 186 -4.53 17.32 9.63
C ILE A 186 -3.94 18.53 10.36
N THR A 187 -2.63 18.55 10.62
CA THR A 187 -1.96 19.61 11.40
C THR A 187 -1.74 20.90 10.62
N GLY A 188 -2.14 20.96 9.35
CA GLY A 188 -1.98 22.14 8.51
C GLY A 188 -0.53 22.47 8.16
N SER A 189 0.44 21.56 8.43
CA SER A 189 1.84 21.72 8.03
C SER A 189 1.99 21.46 6.52
N THR A 190 1.39 22.35 5.74
CA THR A 190 1.79 22.57 4.35
C THR A 190 3.12 23.31 4.38
N GLY A 191 4.19 22.57 4.70
CA GLY A 191 5.54 22.99 4.38
C GLY A 191 5.63 23.23 2.88
N GLY A 192 5.49 24.49 2.50
CA GLY A 192 5.66 24.97 1.14
C GLY A 192 7.09 24.73 0.68
N SER A 193 7.22 23.93 -0.38
CA SER A 193 8.10 24.25 -1.49
C SER A 193 7.37 23.82 -2.74
N ALA A 194 7.16 24.75 -3.67
CA ALA A 194 6.88 24.38 -5.04
C ALA A 194 7.98 23.39 -5.50
N PRO A 195 7.67 22.27 -6.17
CA PRO A 195 8.70 21.29 -6.48
C PRO A 195 9.59 21.85 -7.59
N VAL A 196 10.87 22.02 -7.27
CA VAL A 196 11.92 21.92 -8.28
C VAL A 196 11.93 20.46 -8.71
N THR A 197 11.50 20.21 -9.95
CA THR A 197 11.31 18.89 -10.54
C THR A 197 12.66 18.18 -10.64
N THR A 198 12.94 17.32 -9.67
CA THR A 198 14.06 16.36 -9.73
C THR A 198 13.48 14.96 -9.86
N THR A 199 14.29 14.01 -10.35
CA THR A 199 13.89 12.62 -10.57
C THR A 199 13.44 11.89 -9.28
N ASP A 200 13.69 12.50 -8.10
CA ASP A 200 13.34 12.03 -6.76
C ASP A 200 12.05 12.64 -6.17
N ASP A 201 11.32 13.48 -6.90
CA ASP A 201 10.05 14.03 -6.41
C ASP A 201 9.06 12.89 -6.08
N PRO A 202 8.46 12.87 -4.88
CA PRO A 202 7.63 11.76 -4.43
C PRO A 202 6.39 11.60 -5.33
N VAL A 203 6.27 10.42 -5.93
CA VAL A 203 5.15 10.08 -6.81
C VAL A 203 3.87 9.91 -6.00
N ASP A 204 2.75 10.43 -6.52
CA ASP A 204 1.43 10.22 -5.95
C ASP A 204 1.18 8.71 -5.68
N PRO A 205 0.93 8.29 -4.43
CA PRO A 205 0.60 6.91 -4.09
C PRO A 205 -0.55 6.33 -4.91
N ARG A 206 -1.48 7.17 -5.41
CA ARG A 206 -2.56 6.77 -6.31
C ARG A 206 -2.04 6.31 -7.67
N ALA A 207 -0.98 6.94 -8.20
CA ALA A 207 -0.35 6.52 -9.45
C ALA A 207 0.28 5.13 -9.30
N HIS A 208 1.03 4.90 -8.22
CA HIS A 208 1.53 3.57 -7.88
C HIS A 208 0.42 2.53 -7.75
N ARG A 209 -0.71 2.87 -7.13
CA ARG A 209 -1.88 1.97 -7.05
C ARG A 209 -2.47 1.68 -8.43
N ARG A 210 -2.67 2.70 -9.28
CA ARG A 210 -3.24 2.54 -10.64
C ARG A 210 -2.37 1.64 -11.49
N LEU A 211 -1.04 1.83 -11.47
CA LEU A 211 -0.09 0.98 -12.19
C LEU A 211 -0.23 -0.51 -11.80
N ARG A 212 -0.32 -0.79 -10.49
CA ARG A 212 -0.48 -2.16 -9.99
C ARG A 212 -1.84 -2.78 -10.35
N LEU A 213 -2.90 -1.98 -10.34
CA LEU A 213 -4.22 -2.44 -10.79
C LEU A 213 -4.21 -2.80 -12.27
N LEU A 214 -3.58 -1.97 -13.11
CA LEU A 214 -3.41 -2.23 -14.53
C LEU A 214 -2.64 -3.53 -14.78
N GLY A 215 -1.48 -3.70 -14.14
CA GLY A 215 -0.69 -4.93 -14.29
C GLY A 215 -1.47 -6.18 -13.93
N ARG A 216 -2.23 -6.17 -12.82
CA ARG A 216 -3.07 -7.31 -12.42
C ARG A 216 -4.26 -7.55 -13.33
N ALA A 217 -4.88 -6.49 -13.85
CA ALA A 217 -5.99 -6.61 -14.79
C ALA A 217 -5.53 -7.26 -16.10
N LEU A 218 -4.37 -6.86 -16.62
CA LEU A 218 -3.76 -7.44 -17.82
C LEU A 218 -3.39 -8.93 -17.63
N ASP A 219 -2.83 -9.28 -16.47
CA ASP A 219 -2.55 -10.69 -16.14
C ASP A 219 -3.84 -11.52 -16.00
N ARG A 220 -4.88 -10.99 -15.33
CA ARG A 220 -6.18 -11.67 -15.19
C ARG A 220 -6.90 -11.85 -16.53
N ALA A 221 -6.68 -10.95 -17.48
CA ALA A 221 -7.17 -11.07 -18.85
C ALA A 221 -6.37 -12.08 -19.70
N GLY A 222 -5.31 -12.70 -19.15
CA GLY A 222 -4.46 -13.63 -19.89
C GLY A 222 -3.55 -12.95 -20.91
N LEU A 223 -3.40 -11.63 -20.85
CA LEU A 223 -2.64 -10.83 -21.81
C LEU A 223 -1.16 -10.70 -21.43
N ALA A 224 -0.81 -11.00 -20.18
CA ALA A 224 0.55 -10.94 -19.67
C ALA A 224 1.14 -12.34 -19.46
N GLY A 225 2.32 -12.56 -20.06
CA GLY A 225 3.05 -13.83 -19.99
C GLY A 225 4.09 -13.81 -18.87
N ALA A 226 5.23 -14.45 -19.13
CA ALA A 226 6.41 -14.32 -18.26
C ALA A 226 7.13 -12.99 -18.48
N TYR A 227 6.88 -12.35 -19.63
CA TYR A 227 7.42 -11.07 -20.02
C TYR A 227 6.27 -10.08 -20.25
N GLY A 228 6.63 -8.80 -20.28
CA GLY A 228 5.69 -7.69 -20.43
C GLY A 228 5.68 -6.75 -19.23
N HIS A 229 5.50 -5.47 -19.54
CA HIS A 229 5.48 -4.37 -18.59
C HIS A 229 4.37 -3.39 -18.94
N CYS A 230 3.98 -2.57 -17.97
CA CYS A 230 3.13 -1.42 -18.24
C CYS A 230 3.69 -0.18 -17.55
N SER A 231 3.33 0.98 -18.09
CA SER A 231 3.73 2.27 -17.57
C SER A 231 2.61 3.28 -17.65
N ILE A 232 2.66 4.28 -16.77
CA ILE A 232 1.73 5.41 -16.74
C ILE A 232 2.50 6.73 -16.72
N ARG A 233 2.06 7.71 -17.50
CA ARG A 233 2.63 9.06 -17.46
C ARG A 233 2.32 9.72 -16.12
N LEU A 234 3.33 10.37 -15.53
CA LEU A 234 3.17 11.17 -14.32
C LEU A 234 3.00 12.65 -14.67
N ASP A 235 3.86 13.16 -15.55
CA ASP A 235 3.88 14.54 -15.99
C ASP A 235 4.54 14.69 -17.38
N ALA A 236 4.88 15.92 -17.76
CA ALA A 236 5.52 16.23 -19.06
C ALA A 236 6.93 15.63 -19.22
N HIS A 237 7.58 15.24 -18.13
CA HIS A 237 8.98 14.83 -18.10
C HIS A 237 9.21 13.44 -17.50
N ARG A 238 8.20 12.84 -16.86
CA ARG A 238 8.34 11.57 -16.13
C ARG A 238 7.18 10.63 -16.35
N PHE A 239 7.47 9.35 -16.23
CA PHE A 239 6.50 8.26 -16.19
C PHE A 239 6.90 7.23 -15.14
N LEU A 240 5.93 6.42 -14.73
CA LEU A 240 6.08 5.35 -13.75
C LEU A 240 5.90 4.01 -14.45
N VAL A 241 6.87 3.10 -14.31
CA VAL A 241 6.85 1.77 -14.96
C VAL A 241 6.89 0.64 -13.94
N THR A 242 6.32 -0.51 -14.30
CA THR A 242 6.43 -1.73 -13.49
C THR A 242 7.90 -2.18 -13.40
N PRO A 243 8.35 -2.71 -12.24
CA PRO A 243 9.67 -3.34 -12.16
C PRO A 243 9.75 -4.58 -13.07
N PRO A 244 10.96 -5.08 -13.41
CA PRO A 244 11.18 -6.18 -14.36
C PRO A 244 10.81 -7.54 -13.74
N HIS A 245 9.54 -7.71 -13.44
CA HIS A 245 8.94 -8.92 -12.89
C HIS A 245 7.64 -9.22 -13.65
N PRO A 246 7.23 -10.50 -13.76
CA PRO A 246 5.94 -10.83 -14.36
C PRO A 246 4.79 -10.05 -13.72
N LEU A 247 3.86 -9.53 -14.52
CA LEU A 247 2.76 -8.70 -14.00
C LEU A 247 1.92 -9.43 -12.92
N ARG A 248 1.86 -10.77 -12.96
CA ARG A 248 1.21 -11.64 -11.96
C ARG A 248 1.75 -11.49 -10.55
N VAL A 249 3.02 -11.11 -10.38
CA VAL A 249 3.66 -10.94 -9.07
C VAL A 249 3.63 -9.49 -8.58
N LEU A 250 2.99 -8.58 -9.33
CA LEU A 250 2.81 -7.18 -8.92
C LEU A 250 1.80 -7.07 -7.78
N THR A 251 2.32 -7.23 -6.56
CA THR A 251 1.57 -7.04 -5.33
C THR A 251 1.59 -5.58 -4.91
N THR A 252 2.72 -5.13 -4.36
CA THR A 252 2.90 -3.84 -3.71
C THR A 252 4.24 -3.19 -3.99
N GLN A 253 5.09 -3.85 -4.76
CA GLN A 253 6.35 -3.29 -5.23
C GLN A 253 6.11 -1.90 -5.83
N PRO A 254 6.90 -0.89 -5.46
CA PRO A 254 6.80 0.42 -6.07
C PRO A 254 7.17 0.30 -7.55
N GLY A 255 6.44 1.05 -8.38
CA GLY A 255 6.89 1.30 -9.75
C GLY A 255 8.19 2.11 -9.72
N VAL A 256 8.94 2.05 -10.81
CA VAL A 256 10.16 2.84 -10.98
C VAL A 256 9.83 4.10 -11.74
N VAL A 257 10.25 5.26 -11.22
CA VAL A 257 10.15 6.53 -11.94
C VAL A 257 11.23 6.59 -13.00
N VAL A 258 10.83 6.94 -14.21
CA VAL A 258 11.73 7.10 -15.35
C VAL A 258 11.54 8.49 -15.92
N ALA A 259 12.66 9.21 -16.07
CA ALA A 259 12.68 10.48 -16.77
C ALA A 259 12.60 10.25 -18.29
N LEU A 260 11.91 11.14 -19.00
CA LEU A 260 11.90 11.13 -20.45
C LEU A 260 13.28 11.43 -21.03
N ASP A 261 14.15 12.12 -20.28
CA ASP A 261 15.49 12.47 -20.71
C ASP A 261 16.55 11.92 -19.73
N GLY A 262 17.71 11.56 -20.27
CA GLY A 262 18.82 10.97 -19.50
C GLY A 262 18.86 9.43 -19.52
N PRO A 263 19.75 8.83 -18.70
CA PRO A 263 19.90 7.38 -18.60
C PRO A 263 18.67 6.72 -17.94
N LEU A 264 18.36 5.47 -18.33
CA LEU A 264 17.35 4.68 -17.65
C LEU A 264 17.87 4.20 -16.28
N PRO A 265 17.01 4.09 -15.25
CA PRO A 265 17.40 3.50 -13.98
C PRO A 265 17.78 2.02 -14.09
N ASP A 266 18.75 1.54 -13.31
CA ASP A 266 19.19 0.12 -13.32
C ASP A 266 18.07 -0.88 -12.96
N ARG A 267 16.98 -0.40 -12.35
CA ARG A 267 15.85 -1.20 -11.87
C ARG A 267 14.74 -1.39 -12.90
N VAL A 268 14.92 -0.99 -14.16
CA VAL A 268 13.94 -1.22 -15.25
C VAL A 268 14.52 -2.10 -16.34
N GLY A 269 13.66 -2.85 -17.02
CA GLY A 269 14.06 -3.62 -18.19
C GLY A 269 14.43 -2.70 -19.37
N PRO A 270 15.35 -3.14 -20.25
CA PRO A 270 15.81 -2.33 -21.37
C PRO A 270 14.71 -2.01 -22.39
N GLU A 271 13.66 -2.83 -22.48
CA GLU A 271 12.49 -2.60 -23.35
C GLU A 271 11.72 -1.29 -23.05
N VAL A 272 11.94 -0.69 -21.88
CA VAL A 272 11.36 0.60 -21.47
C VAL A 272 11.86 1.77 -22.34
N VAL A 273 12.92 1.56 -23.15
CA VAL A 273 13.34 2.54 -24.17
C VAL A 273 12.20 2.85 -25.15
N LEU A 274 11.36 1.87 -25.50
CA LEU A 274 10.18 2.08 -26.35
C LEU A 274 9.13 2.97 -25.68
N ASP A 275 8.76 2.71 -24.43
CA ASP A 275 7.81 3.54 -23.67
C ASP A 275 8.24 5.00 -23.67
N ARG A 276 9.53 5.25 -23.44
CA ARG A 276 10.11 6.59 -23.44
C ARG A 276 9.98 7.28 -24.81
N GLU A 277 10.26 6.56 -25.89
CA GLU A 277 10.10 7.10 -27.25
C GLU A 277 8.63 7.42 -27.56
N LEU A 278 7.70 6.57 -27.12
CA LEU A 278 6.27 6.82 -27.25
C LEU A 278 5.84 8.05 -26.48
N TYR A 279 6.22 8.17 -25.21
CA TYR A 279 5.87 9.35 -24.40
C TYR A 279 6.50 10.65 -24.92
N ARG A 280 7.71 10.61 -25.50
CA ARG A 280 8.32 11.81 -26.12
C ARG A 280 7.54 12.28 -27.35
N ARG A 281 7.05 11.35 -28.17
CA ARG A 281 6.38 11.65 -29.45
C ARG A 281 4.88 11.91 -29.30
N ARG A 282 4.26 11.36 -28.26
CA ARG A 282 2.80 11.36 -28.04
C ARG A 282 2.45 11.94 -26.66
N PRO A 283 2.28 13.28 -26.57
CA PRO A 283 1.82 13.92 -25.33
C PRO A 283 0.43 13.46 -24.89
N ASP A 284 -0.40 12.99 -25.83
CA ASP A 284 -1.75 12.47 -25.62
C ASP A 284 -1.78 11.07 -24.99
N VAL A 285 -0.67 10.35 -25.01
CA VAL A 285 -0.54 9.02 -24.42
C VAL A 285 -0.21 9.15 -22.93
N GLY A 286 -1.07 8.59 -22.09
CA GLY A 286 -0.92 8.53 -20.64
C GLY A 286 -0.62 7.11 -20.11
N THR A 287 -0.70 6.08 -20.95
CA THR A 287 -0.40 4.69 -20.56
C THR A 287 0.18 3.91 -21.73
N VAL A 288 1.22 3.13 -21.47
CA VAL A 288 1.82 2.19 -22.43
C VAL A 288 1.86 0.79 -21.82
N CYS A 289 1.49 -0.23 -22.60
CA CYS A 289 1.60 -1.64 -22.21
C CYS A 289 2.35 -2.40 -23.30
N THR A 290 3.35 -3.20 -22.93
CA THR A 290 4.01 -4.16 -23.81
C THR A 290 3.69 -5.56 -23.31
N LEU A 291 3.05 -6.36 -24.16
CA LEU A 291 2.35 -7.59 -23.78
C LEU A 291 2.78 -8.77 -24.65
N ASP A 292 2.92 -9.95 -24.06
CA ASP A 292 3.35 -11.18 -24.76
C ASP A 292 2.26 -11.76 -25.68
N ALA A 293 0.98 -11.51 -25.37
CA ALA A 293 -0.11 -12.07 -26.14
C ALA A 293 -0.41 -11.25 -27.40
N ALA A 294 -0.47 -11.93 -28.55
CA ALA A 294 -1.15 -11.37 -29.71
C ALA A 294 -2.66 -11.39 -29.44
N PRO A 295 -3.39 -10.31 -29.75
CA PRO A 295 -4.83 -10.25 -29.53
C PRO A 295 -5.56 -11.37 -30.27
N THR A 296 -6.52 -12.00 -29.59
CA THR A 296 -7.37 -13.04 -30.16
C THR A 296 -8.51 -12.39 -30.95
N GLY A 297 -8.30 -12.10 -32.25
CA GLY A 297 -9.33 -11.56 -33.12
C GLY A 297 -8.84 -11.16 -34.51
N ALA A 298 -9.76 -11.06 -35.48
CA ALA A 298 -9.44 -10.52 -36.80
C ALA A 298 -9.12 -9.02 -36.70
N LEU A 299 -7.94 -8.61 -37.17
CA LEU A 299 -7.50 -7.22 -37.14
C LEU A 299 -8.20 -6.45 -38.29
N PRO A 300 -8.94 -5.37 -38.01
CA PRO A 300 -9.65 -4.63 -39.05
C PRO A 300 -8.68 -3.87 -39.97
N ALA A 301 -9.04 -3.79 -41.26
CA ALA A 301 -8.18 -3.25 -42.32
C ALA A 301 -8.03 -1.71 -42.33
N ALA A 302 -8.95 -0.96 -41.69
CA ALA A 302 -8.93 0.51 -41.66
C ALA A 302 -9.26 1.04 -40.25
N GLY A 303 -8.44 1.96 -39.72
CA GLY A 303 -8.60 2.50 -38.35
C GLY A 303 -8.18 1.54 -37.23
N GLY A 304 -7.80 0.31 -37.57
CA GLY A 304 -7.37 -0.75 -36.66
C GLY A 304 -5.91 -0.66 -36.19
N PRO A 305 -5.44 -1.70 -35.50
CA PRO A 305 -4.06 -1.79 -35.02
C PRO A 305 -3.07 -1.67 -36.18
N ALA A 306 -1.93 -1.01 -35.93
CA ALA A 306 -0.78 -1.15 -36.80
C ALA A 306 -0.31 -2.60 -36.76
N VAL A 307 -0.04 -3.19 -37.91
CA VAL A 307 0.56 -4.53 -37.99
C VAL A 307 1.91 -4.38 -38.65
N LEU A 308 2.96 -4.74 -37.91
CA LEU A 308 4.31 -4.78 -38.44
C LEU A 308 4.71 -6.24 -38.65
N HIS A 309 4.80 -6.64 -39.91
CA HIS A 309 5.19 -7.99 -40.30
C HIS A 309 6.71 -8.09 -40.44
N GLY A 310 7.35 -8.90 -39.58
CA GLY A 310 8.80 -9.09 -39.58
C GLY A 310 9.58 -7.86 -39.09
N GLY A 311 10.91 -7.97 -39.15
CA GLY A 311 11.85 -6.92 -38.72
C GLY A 311 12.61 -7.26 -37.42
N ASP A 312 13.89 -6.90 -37.39
CA ASP A 312 14.81 -7.17 -36.28
C ASP A 312 14.81 -6.03 -35.23
N GLU A 313 13.87 -5.08 -35.31
CA GLU A 313 13.81 -3.94 -34.42
C GLU A 313 13.57 -4.39 -32.98
N SER A 314 14.53 -4.07 -32.11
CA SER A 314 14.44 -4.36 -30.69
C SER A 314 13.85 -3.17 -29.94
N PRO A 315 12.89 -3.38 -29.03
CA PRO A 315 12.42 -2.31 -28.14
C PRO A 315 13.50 -1.88 -27.13
N ALA A 316 14.58 -2.65 -26.99
CA ALA A 316 15.65 -2.42 -26.02
C ALA A 316 16.74 -1.45 -26.50
N ASP A 317 16.88 -1.24 -27.81
CA ASP A 317 17.87 -0.32 -28.37
C ASP A 317 17.20 0.96 -28.91
N PRO A 318 17.89 2.11 -28.90
CA PRO A 318 17.29 3.39 -29.30
C PRO A 318 16.79 3.43 -30.75
N ALA A 319 17.46 2.76 -31.69
CA ALA A 319 17.10 2.81 -33.10
C ALA A 319 15.86 1.94 -33.37
N GLY A 320 15.83 0.73 -32.81
CA GLY A 320 14.68 -0.16 -32.86
C GLY A 320 13.46 0.45 -32.18
N ALA A 321 13.59 0.99 -30.98
CA ALA A 321 12.52 1.69 -30.28
C ALA A 321 11.96 2.87 -31.08
N ALA A 322 12.82 3.69 -31.70
CA ALA A 322 12.40 4.80 -32.55
C ALA A 322 11.63 4.34 -33.81
N ALA A 323 12.06 3.22 -34.42
CA ALA A 323 11.38 2.62 -35.57
C ALA A 323 10.01 2.03 -35.19
N LEU A 324 9.92 1.33 -34.06
CA LEU A 324 8.66 0.79 -33.53
C LEU A 324 7.67 1.90 -33.17
N ALA A 325 8.15 2.97 -32.52
CA ALA A 325 7.33 4.14 -32.23
C ALA A 325 6.82 4.83 -33.51
N ALA A 326 7.66 4.90 -34.55
CA ALA A 326 7.25 5.42 -35.86
C ALA A 326 6.22 4.50 -36.55
N ALA A 327 6.38 3.18 -36.45
CA ALA A 327 5.45 2.19 -37.01
C ALA A 327 4.07 2.26 -36.34
N LEU A 328 4.01 2.46 -35.01
CA LEU A 328 2.75 2.71 -34.30
C LEU A 328 2.10 4.02 -34.78
N GLY A 329 2.90 5.09 -34.92
CA GLY A 329 2.45 6.39 -35.40
C GLY A 329 1.35 6.98 -34.51
N ALA A 330 0.22 7.36 -35.12
CA ALA A 330 -0.95 7.89 -34.42
C ALA A 330 -1.89 6.80 -33.86
N ARG A 331 -1.66 5.52 -34.18
CA ARG A 331 -2.54 4.41 -33.77
C ARG A 331 -2.32 4.07 -32.29
N ALA A 332 -3.26 3.31 -31.74
CA ALA A 332 -3.27 2.93 -30.33
C ALA A 332 -2.64 1.56 -30.06
N VAL A 333 -2.58 0.68 -31.06
CA VAL A 333 -2.04 -0.68 -30.89
C VAL A 333 -1.11 -1.01 -32.06
N LEU A 334 0.04 -1.60 -31.75
CA LEU A 334 0.99 -2.19 -32.69
C LEU A 334 1.11 -3.68 -32.39
N VAL A 335 0.67 -4.50 -33.33
CA VAL A 335 0.80 -5.96 -33.27
C VAL A 335 2.01 -6.38 -34.10
N ARG A 336 2.88 -7.17 -33.48
CA ARG A 336 4.04 -7.78 -34.14
C ARG A 336 3.91 -9.30 -34.06
N PRO A 337 3.49 -10.00 -35.13
CA PRO A 337 3.38 -11.45 -35.10
C PRO A 337 4.69 -12.11 -34.67
N GLY A 338 4.65 -12.95 -33.63
CA GLY A 338 5.84 -13.60 -33.06
C GLY A 338 6.64 -12.76 -32.05
N HIS A 339 6.22 -11.52 -31.78
CA HIS A 339 6.80 -10.62 -30.78
C HIS A 339 5.71 -9.99 -29.91
N ALA A 340 6.10 -9.12 -28.98
CA ALA A 340 5.18 -8.43 -28.09
C ALA A 340 4.25 -7.45 -28.85
N THR A 341 3.00 -7.38 -28.37
CA THR A 341 2.02 -6.37 -28.74
C THR A 341 2.24 -5.12 -27.90
N VAL A 342 2.23 -3.94 -28.52
CA VAL A 342 2.38 -2.65 -27.84
C VAL A 342 1.08 -1.88 -27.92
N VAL A 343 0.59 -1.42 -26.77
CA VAL A 343 -0.62 -0.61 -26.62
C VAL A 343 -0.24 0.76 -26.06
N ALA A 344 -0.72 1.83 -26.67
CA ALA A 344 -0.58 3.20 -26.23
C ALA A 344 -1.96 3.85 -26.14
N ALA A 345 -2.32 4.33 -24.95
CA ALA A 345 -3.64 4.87 -24.66
C ALA A 345 -3.58 6.11 -23.77
N ALA A 346 -4.69 6.83 -23.67
CA ALA A 346 -4.81 8.02 -22.82
C ALA A 346 -4.74 7.67 -21.32
N ASP A 347 -5.27 6.51 -20.91
CA ASP A 347 -5.34 6.10 -19.51
C ASP A 347 -5.34 4.56 -19.35
N PRO A 348 -5.23 4.04 -18.10
CA PRO A 348 -5.19 2.61 -17.84
C PRO A 348 -6.44 1.81 -18.27
N ALA A 349 -7.63 2.39 -18.19
CA ALA A 349 -8.86 1.71 -18.56
C ALA A 349 -8.93 1.54 -20.09
N ALA A 350 -8.60 2.61 -20.82
CA ALA A 350 -8.48 2.57 -22.28
C ALA A 350 -7.41 1.57 -22.74
N ALA A 351 -6.25 1.54 -22.07
CA ALA A 351 -5.17 0.60 -22.38
C ALA A 351 -5.59 -0.86 -22.22
N LEU A 352 -6.26 -1.20 -21.11
CA LEU A 352 -6.76 -2.55 -20.86
C LEU A 352 -7.77 -2.99 -21.93
N ALA A 353 -8.73 -2.12 -22.25
CA ALA A 353 -9.76 -2.44 -23.22
C ALA A 353 -9.20 -2.57 -24.65
N LEU A 354 -8.25 -1.71 -25.03
CA LEU A 354 -7.54 -1.82 -26.30
C LEU A 354 -6.67 -3.07 -26.37
N ALA A 355 -6.17 -3.57 -25.24
CA ALA A 355 -5.39 -4.81 -25.19
C ALA A 355 -6.26 -6.06 -25.34
N GLU A 356 -7.48 -6.07 -24.75
CA GLU A 356 -8.44 -7.17 -24.93
C GLU A 356 -9.09 -7.15 -26.33
N GLU A 357 -9.45 -5.97 -26.85
CA GLU A 357 -10.13 -5.81 -28.15
C GLU A 357 -9.46 -4.75 -29.05
N PRO A 358 -8.29 -5.02 -29.67
CA PRO A 358 -7.62 -4.02 -30.52
C PRO A 358 -8.38 -3.62 -31.78
N GLY A 359 -9.36 -4.43 -32.19
CA GLY A 359 -10.16 -4.23 -33.39
C GLY A 359 -11.42 -3.39 -33.20
N GLY A 360 -11.68 -2.86 -31.99
CA GLY A 360 -12.83 -1.99 -31.75
C GLY A 360 -12.83 -0.79 -32.72
N ALA A 361 -13.92 -0.62 -33.48
CA ALA A 361 -14.06 0.44 -34.48
C ALA A 361 -13.98 1.82 -33.81
N TYR A 362 -12.82 2.49 -33.92
CA TYR A 362 -12.52 3.84 -33.43
C TYR A 362 -12.86 4.11 -31.96
N GLY A 363 -11.90 3.77 -31.10
CA GLY A 363 -11.86 4.22 -29.71
C GLY A 363 -12.78 3.39 -28.83
N VAL A 364 -12.21 2.80 -27.78
CA VAL A 364 -13.03 2.16 -26.76
C VAL A 364 -13.93 3.24 -26.16
N ASP A 365 -15.25 3.04 -26.22
CA ASP A 365 -16.21 3.85 -25.47
C ASP A 365 -15.71 3.98 -24.02
N PRO A 366 -15.41 5.20 -23.52
CA PRO A 366 -14.87 5.40 -22.17
C PRO A 366 -15.72 4.72 -21.08
N ALA A 367 -17.04 4.67 -21.25
CA ALA A 367 -17.92 4.00 -20.30
C ALA A 367 -17.74 2.47 -20.33
N ARG A 368 -17.54 1.88 -21.51
CA ARG A 368 -17.24 0.45 -21.65
C ARG A 368 -15.84 0.12 -21.10
N ALA A 369 -14.85 0.96 -21.38
CA ALA A 369 -13.50 0.82 -20.83
C ALA A 369 -13.51 0.83 -19.30
N GLN A 370 -14.27 1.76 -18.71
CA GLN A 370 -14.39 1.88 -17.26
C GLN A 370 -15.08 0.66 -16.62
N ARG A 371 -16.15 0.13 -17.23
CA ARG A 371 -16.80 -1.11 -16.75
C ARG A 371 -15.87 -2.31 -16.81
N LEU A 372 -15.12 -2.48 -17.91
CA LEU A 372 -14.13 -3.56 -18.02
C LEU A 372 -13.04 -3.42 -16.96
N TRP A 373 -12.55 -2.19 -16.74
CA TRP A 373 -11.59 -1.88 -15.69
C TRP A 373 -12.11 -2.29 -14.31
N GLU A 374 -13.34 -1.93 -13.96
CA GLU A 374 -13.96 -2.30 -12.67
C GLU A 374 -14.04 -3.82 -12.51
N TYR A 375 -14.55 -4.54 -13.53
CA TYR A 375 -14.62 -6.00 -13.56
C TYR A 375 -13.24 -6.65 -13.39
N ARG A 376 -12.24 -6.23 -14.15
CA ARG A 376 -10.89 -6.83 -14.15
C ARG A 376 -10.03 -6.43 -12.96
N THR A 377 -10.35 -5.36 -12.24
CA THR A 377 -9.57 -4.92 -11.08
C THR A 377 -10.20 -5.32 -9.76
N PHE A 378 -11.51 -5.15 -9.60
CA PHE A 378 -12.24 -5.41 -8.35
C PHE A 378 -13.04 -6.72 -8.37
N GLY A 379 -13.29 -7.28 -9.56
CA GLY A 379 -14.26 -8.38 -9.74
C GLY A 379 -15.70 -7.83 -9.70
N ASP A 380 -16.58 -8.35 -10.54
CA ASP A 380 -18.01 -8.05 -10.45
C ASP A 380 -18.73 -9.14 -9.62
N PRO A 381 -19.54 -8.77 -8.60
CA PRO A 381 -20.41 -9.67 -7.87
C PRO A 381 -21.61 -10.24 -8.67
N GLU A 382 -21.98 -9.73 -9.86
CA GLU A 382 -23.20 -10.18 -10.58
C GLU A 382 -23.16 -10.33 -12.14
N ALA A 383 -22.09 -10.03 -12.90
CA ALA A 383 -22.17 -10.08 -14.37
C ALA A 383 -21.29 -11.15 -15.07
N GLU A 384 -21.92 -11.89 -15.99
CA GLU A 384 -21.27 -12.81 -16.95
C GLU A 384 -20.21 -12.11 -17.82
N PRO A 385 -19.17 -12.83 -18.28
CA PRO A 385 -18.15 -12.27 -19.16
C PRO A 385 -18.80 -11.73 -20.44
N ILE A 386 -18.44 -10.51 -20.81
CA ILE A 386 -18.80 -9.92 -22.10
C ILE A 386 -18.23 -10.85 -23.18
N VAL A 387 -19.13 -11.54 -23.88
CA VAL A 387 -18.86 -12.40 -25.05
C VAL A 387 -18.63 -11.55 -26.29
#